data_AF-A0AAI9N237-F1
#
_entry.id   AF-A0AAI9N237-F1
#
_cell.length_a   1.000
_cell.length_b   1.000
_cell.length_c   1.000
_cell.angle_alpha   90.00
_cell.angle_beta   90.00
_cell.angle_gamma   90.00
#
_symmetry.space_group_name_H-M   'P 1'
#
loop_
_entity.id
_entity.type
_entity.pdbx_description
1 polymer ?
#
loop_
_entity_poly.entity_id
_entity_poly.type
_entity_poly.pdbx_seq_one_letter_code
_entity_poly.pdbx_strand_id
1 'polypeptide(L)'
;MSLAVLRSRALAGMAAPPVTVEVHLANGLPAFTIVGLPEAEVKEAKDRVRAALQNARFEFPARRITVNLAPADLPKESGHRLVASHLFH
;
A
#
# COMPACT_ATOMS: atom_id res chain seq x y z
N MET A 1 -7.69 17.85 -1.36
CA MET A 1 -7.44 16.50 -1.90
C MET A 1 -5.94 16.29 -1.92
N SER A 2 -5.42 15.25 -1.27
CA SER A 2 -3.99 14.90 -1.35
C SER A 2 -3.83 13.54 -2.02
N LEU A 3 -3.05 13.54 -3.09
CA LEU A 3 -2.58 12.37 -3.81
C LEU A 3 -1.09 12.25 -3.55
N ALA A 4 -0.64 11.12 -3.04
CA ALA A 4 0.76 10.76 -2.95
C ALA A 4 1.05 9.64 -3.95
N VAL A 5 2.01 9.86 -4.84
CA VAL A 5 2.44 8.85 -5.82
C VAL A 5 3.83 8.38 -5.45
N LEU A 6 4.00 7.08 -5.38
CA LEU A 6 5.24 6.45 -5.00
C LEU A 6 5.63 5.37 -6.01
N ARG A 7 6.89 5.40 -6.46
CA ARG A 7 7.43 4.41 -7.38
C ARG A 7 8.04 3.26 -6.57
N SER A 8 7.57 2.06 -6.84
CA SER A 8 8.01 0.81 -6.22
C SER A 8 8.30 -0.24 -7.30
N ARG A 9 8.70 -1.44 -6.89
CA ARG A 9 8.88 -2.59 -7.77
C ARG A 9 8.23 -3.83 -7.15
N ALA A 10 7.55 -4.64 -7.95
CA ALA A 10 7.10 -5.96 -7.51
C ALA A 10 8.25 -6.96 -7.59
N LEU A 11 8.31 -7.96 -6.70
CA LEU A 11 9.22 -9.09 -6.90
C LEU A 11 8.49 -10.14 -7.73
N ALA A 12 9.00 -10.39 -8.93
CA ALA A 12 8.46 -11.38 -9.86
C ALA A 12 9.56 -12.35 -10.30
N GLY A 13 9.93 -13.26 -9.40
CA GLY A 13 11.06 -14.16 -9.60
C GLY A 13 12.36 -13.37 -9.72
N MET A 14 13.03 -13.46 -10.89
CA MET A 14 14.22 -12.65 -11.20
C MET A 14 13.89 -11.28 -11.81
N ALA A 15 12.62 -11.02 -12.16
CA ALA A 15 12.18 -9.74 -12.71
C ALA A 15 11.64 -8.83 -11.59
N ALA A 16 11.93 -7.53 -11.69
CA ALA A 16 11.42 -6.51 -10.77
C ALA A 16 10.63 -5.44 -11.54
N PRO A 17 9.42 -5.76 -12.04
CA PRO A 17 8.66 -4.82 -12.85
C PRO A 17 8.30 -3.56 -12.04
N PRO A 18 8.31 -2.39 -12.69
CA PRO A 18 7.97 -1.14 -12.04
C PRO A 18 6.50 -1.13 -11.62
N VAL A 19 6.24 -0.76 -10.37
CA VAL A 19 4.90 -0.60 -9.81
C VAL A 19 4.76 0.83 -9.31
N THR A 20 3.68 1.49 -9.71
CA THR A 20 3.30 2.79 -9.17
C THR A 20 2.24 2.57 -8.10
N VAL A 21 2.52 3.09 -6.91
CA VAL A 21 1.63 3.08 -5.75
C VAL A 21 1.01 4.46 -5.63
N GLU A 22 -0.30 4.56 -5.74
CA GLU A 22 -1.03 5.82 -5.62
C GLU A 22 -1.88 5.79 -4.37
N VAL A 23 -1.63 6.73 -3.47
CA VAL A 23 -2.37 6.87 -2.21
C VAL A 23 -3.27 8.09 -2.30
N HIS A 24 -4.56 7.84 -2.27
CA HIS A 24 -5.59 8.86 -2.25
C HIS A 24 -6.14 9.02 -0.83
N LEU A 25 -6.07 10.25 -0.32
CA LEU A 25 -6.72 10.63 0.93
C LEU A 25 -8.04 11.36 0.63
N ALA A 26 -9.15 10.70 0.94
CA ALA A 26 -10.49 11.23 0.82
C ALA A 26 -11.04 11.61 2.20
N ASN A 27 -11.83 12.69 2.24
CA ASN A 27 -12.58 13.07 3.43
C ASN A 27 -13.76 12.10 3.62
N GLY A 28 -14.03 11.69 4.86
CA GLY A 28 -15.09 10.74 5.18
C GLY A 28 -14.69 9.82 6.33
N LEU A 29 -15.48 8.77 6.54
CA LEU A 29 -15.21 7.78 7.60
C LEU A 29 -13.85 7.10 7.41
N PRO A 30 -13.13 6.80 8.51
CA PRO A 30 -11.84 6.12 8.45
C PRO A 30 -11.98 4.75 7.79
N ALA A 31 -11.34 4.58 6.63
CA ALA A 31 -11.30 3.32 5.91
C ALA A 31 -9.95 3.18 5.21
N PHE A 32 -9.41 1.96 5.17
CA PHE A 32 -8.14 1.68 4.51
C PHE A 32 -8.37 0.55 3.52
N THR A 33 -8.18 0.83 2.23
CA THR A 33 -8.44 -0.13 1.16
C THR A 33 -7.24 -0.17 0.23
N ILE A 34 -6.80 -1.38 -0.12
CA ILE A 34 -5.80 -1.59 -1.18
C ILE A 34 -6.47 -2.38 -2.31
N VAL A 35 -6.42 -1.84 -3.52
CA VAL A 35 -7.05 -2.47 -4.69
C VAL A 35 -6.20 -3.65 -5.17
N GLY A 36 -6.81 -4.83 -5.24
CA GLY A 36 -6.17 -6.04 -5.79
C GLY A 36 -5.28 -6.82 -4.82
N LEU A 37 -5.44 -6.62 -3.51
CA LEU A 37 -4.83 -7.46 -2.48
C LEU A 37 -5.90 -8.12 -1.59
N PRO A 38 -5.63 -9.31 -1.04
CA PRO A 38 -6.52 -9.97 -0.09
C PRO A 38 -6.59 -9.18 1.23
N GLU A 39 -7.73 -9.26 1.92
CA GLU A 39 -8.01 -8.51 3.14
C GLU A 39 -6.98 -8.74 4.26
N ALA A 40 -6.40 -9.95 4.34
CA ALA A 40 -5.37 -10.29 5.30
C ALA A 40 -4.09 -9.43 5.11
N GLU A 41 -3.61 -9.30 3.86
CA GLU A 41 -2.45 -8.48 3.54
C GLU A 41 -2.73 -6.98 3.76
N VAL A 42 -3.96 -6.54 3.47
CA VAL A 42 -4.41 -5.17 3.74
C VAL A 42 -4.35 -4.86 5.24
N LYS A 43 -4.81 -5.81 6.08
CA LYS A 43 -4.80 -5.67 7.54
C LYS A 43 -3.37 -5.59 8.08
N GLU A 44 -2.48 -6.48 7.63
CA GLU A 44 -1.07 -6.42 8.03
C GLU A 44 -0.40 -5.10 7.61
N ALA A 45 -0.65 -4.63 6.39
CA ALA A 45 -0.11 -3.36 5.91
C ALA A 45 -0.59 -2.20 6.78
N LYS A 46 -1.88 -2.17 7.14
CA LYS A 46 -2.44 -1.16 8.05
C LYS A 46 -1.78 -1.20 9.43
N ASP A 47 -1.56 -2.38 10.00
CA ASP A 47 -0.92 -2.53 11.31
C ASP A 47 0.53 -2.06 11.28
N ARG A 48 1.29 -2.35 10.20
CA ARG A 48 2.64 -1.82 9.99
C ARG A 48 2.68 -0.30 9.87
N VAL A 49 1.79 0.29 9.06
CA VAL A 49 1.68 1.76 8.93
C VAL A 49 1.34 2.39 10.28
N ARG A 50 0.44 1.77 11.05
CA ARG A 50 0.09 2.26 12.38
C ARG A 50 1.29 2.23 13.32
N ALA A 51 2.05 1.13 13.35
CA ALA A 51 3.27 1.02 14.15
C ALA A 51 4.33 2.05 13.74
N ALA A 52 4.54 2.24 12.43
CA ALA A 52 5.47 3.24 11.91
C ALA A 52 5.08 4.67 12.31
N LEU A 53 3.79 5.02 12.20
CA LEU A 53 3.28 6.33 12.62
C LEU A 53 3.41 6.52 14.13
N GLN A 54 3.07 5.51 14.94
CA GLN A 54 3.25 5.56 16.39
C GLN A 54 4.71 5.78 16.79
N ASN A 55 5.64 5.05 16.16
CA ASN A 55 7.08 5.22 16.39
C ASN A 55 7.57 6.62 15.98
N ALA A 56 7.03 7.15 14.88
CA ALA A 56 7.34 8.49 14.41
C ALA A 56 6.54 9.60 15.13
N ARG A 57 5.76 9.27 16.17
CA ARG A 57 4.89 10.19 16.94
C ARG A 57 3.84 10.92 16.10
N PHE A 58 3.39 10.29 15.01
CA PHE A 58 2.27 10.75 14.20
C PHE A 58 0.99 9.99 14.52
N GLU A 59 -0.14 10.67 14.42
CA GLU A 59 -1.45 10.02 14.55
C GLU A 59 -1.88 9.38 13.24
N PHE A 60 -2.58 8.24 13.35
CA PHE A 60 -3.17 7.61 12.18
C PHE A 60 -4.32 8.48 11.65
N PRO A 61 -4.28 8.92 10.38
CA PRO A 61 -5.29 9.83 9.88
C PRO A 61 -6.68 9.16 9.88
N ALA A 62 -7.64 9.79 10.55
CA ALA A 62 -9.04 9.37 10.58
C ALA A 62 -9.77 9.75 9.28
N ARG A 63 -9.21 9.34 8.13
CA ARG A 63 -9.70 9.63 6.78
C ARG A 63 -9.77 8.35 5.97
N ARG A 64 -10.46 8.40 4.84
CA ARG A 64 -10.48 7.28 3.89
C ARG A 64 -9.20 7.29 3.08
N ILE A 65 -8.43 6.23 3.20
CA ILE A 65 -7.17 5.99 2.49
C ILE A 65 -7.43 4.89 1.47
N THR A 66 -7.22 5.22 0.19
CA THR A 66 -7.30 4.24 -0.90
C THR A 66 -5.93 4.14 -1.55
N VAL A 67 -5.37 2.94 -1.56
CA VAL A 67 -4.10 2.63 -2.18
C VAL A 67 -4.36 1.85 -3.46
N ASN A 68 -3.95 2.41 -4.59
CA ASN A 68 -4.00 1.77 -5.88
C ASN A 68 -2.60 1.30 -6.29
N LEU A 69 -2.53 0.13 -6.90
CA LEU A 69 -1.29 -0.48 -7.38
C LEU A 69 -1.39 -0.69 -8.89
N ALA A 70 -0.67 0.14 -9.64
CA ALA A 70 -0.57 0.07 -11.10
C ALA A 70 0.81 -0.46 -11.53
N PRO A 71 0.93 -1.30 -12.57
CA PRO A 71 -0.13 -1.77 -13.46
C PRO A 71 -0.95 -2.92 -12.85
N ALA A 72 -2.23 -2.98 -13.20
CA ALA A 72 -3.12 -4.07 -12.79
C ALA A 72 -2.85 -5.39 -13.53
N ASP A 73 -2.05 -5.36 -14.61
CA ASP A 73 -1.68 -6.50 -15.48
C ASP A 73 -0.70 -7.50 -14.87
N LEU A 74 -0.16 -7.24 -13.67
CA LEU A 74 0.57 -8.25 -12.93
C LEU A 74 -0.46 -9.17 -12.23
N PRO A 75 -0.50 -10.48 -12.56
CA PRO A 75 -1.38 -11.42 -11.89
C PRO A 75 -1.06 -11.40 -10.39
N LYS A 76 -2.01 -10.89 -9.60
CA LYS A 76 -1.95 -10.85 -8.14
C LYS A 76 -2.28 -12.20 -7.50
N GLU A 77 -2.63 -13.19 -8.32
CA GLU A 77 -2.76 -14.60 -7.93
C GLU A 77 -1.42 -15.31 -8.11
N SER A 78 -1.00 -16.04 -7.07
CA SER A 78 0.19 -16.89 -6.96
C SER A 78 1.53 -16.20 -6.66
N GLY A 79 1.81 -15.93 -5.38
CA GLY A 79 3.17 -15.87 -4.83
C GLY A 79 3.98 -14.59 -5.05
N HIS A 80 3.43 -13.58 -5.73
CA HIS A 80 4.13 -12.32 -6.00
C HIS A 80 4.14 -11.38 -4.79
N ARG A 81 5.25 -11.37 -4.05
CA ARG A 81 5.49 -10.42 -2.96
C ARG A 81 5.85 -9.07 -3.55
N LEU A 82 4.97 -8.08 -3.42
CA LEU A 82 5.33 -6.69 -3.67
C LEU A 82 6.48 -6.29 -2.74
N VAL A 83 7.56 -5.71 -3.26
CA VAL A 83 8.69 -5.19 -2.44
C VAL A 83 8.30 -3.87 -1.75
N ALA A 84 7.00 -3.63 -1.54
CA ALA A 84 6.51 -2.53 -0.71
C ALA A 84 6.90 -2.68 0.77
N SER A 85 7.33 -3.89 1.20
CA SER A 85 7.84 -4.12 2.56
C SER A 85 9.13 -3.34 2.87
N HIS A 86 9.88 -2.89 1.86
CA HIS A 86 11.09 -2.06 2.06
C HIS A 86 10.83 -0.55 2.09
N LEU A 87 9.58 -0.11 1.88
CA LEU A 87 9.22 1.31 1.92
C LEU A 87 8.88 1.84 3.33
N PHE A 88 8.92 0.95 4.33
CA PHE A 88 8.66 1.29 5.73
C PHE A 88 9.82 0.94 6.67
N HIS A 89 11.03 0.74 6.11
CA HIS A 89 12.30 0.84 6.84
C HIS A 89 12.96 2.17 6.48
#